data_AF-I4BV86-F1
#
_entry.id   AF-I4BV86-F1
#
_cell.length_a   1.000
_cell.length_b   1.000
_cell.length_c   1.000
_cell.angle_alpha   90.00
_cell.angle_beta   90.00
_cell.angle_gamma   90.00
#
_symmetry.space_group_name_H-M   'P 1'
#
loop_
_entity.id
_entity.type
_entity.pdbx_description
1 polymer ?
#
loop_
_entity_poly.entity_id
_entity_poly.type
_entity_poly.pdbx_seq_one_letter_code
_entity_poly.pdbx_strand_id
1 'polypeptide(L)' 'MPSLAEKLIKQGKQEGEIKGKQDLLLRLLRRKFGLSSSDEKMIRSVTDESKLDAAAEAVLDAKSKDEVLEILG' A
#
# COMPACT_ATOMS: atom_id res chain seq x y z
N MET A 1 11.16 -5.93 -29.09
CA MET A 1 11.44 -6.20 -27.65
C MET A 1 11.87 -4.91 -27.01
N PRO A 2 11.43 -4.58 -25.78
CA PRO A 2 11.87 -3.36 -25.11
C PRO A 2 13.35 -3.45 -24.73
N SER A 3 14.04 -2.32 -24.85
CA SER A 3 15.41 -2.11 -24.40
C SER A 3 15.52 -2.24 -22.88
N LEU A 4 16.74 -2.44 -22.38
CA LEU A 4 17.01 -2.45 -20.94
C LEU A 4 16.55 -1.14 -20.27
N ALA A 5 16.78 0.00 -20.94
CA ALA A 5 16.36 1.31 -20.44
C ALA A 5 14.84 1.40 -20.27
N GLU A 6 14.06 0.95 -21.26
CA GLU A 6 12.59 0.93 -21.17
C GLU A 6 12.08 0.02 -20.04
N LYS A 7 12.72 -1.14 -19.84
CA LYS A 7 12.38 -2.05 -18.73
C LYS A 7 12.64 -1.40 -17.37
N LEU A 8 13.78 -0.74 -17.20
CA LEU A 8 14.13 -0.05 -15.95
C LEU A 8 13.19 1.13 -15.66
N ILE A 9 12.83 1.92 -16.69
CA ILE A 9 11.86 3.01 -16.55
C ILE A 9 10.49 2.45 -16.12
N LYS A 10 10.04 1.36 -16.74
CA LYS A 10 8.77 0.72 -16.38
C LYS A 10 8.78 0.20 -14.94
N GLN A 11 9.85 -0.47 -14.53
CA GLN A 11 10.01 -0.95 -13.16
C GLN A 11 9.99 0.20 -12.15
N GLY A 12 10.75 1.28 -12.40
CA GLY A 12 10.78 2.43 -11.50
C GLY A 12 9.42 3.13 -11.36
N LYS A 13 8.62 3.19 -12.44
CA LYS A 13 7.23 3.70 -12.37
C LYS A 13 6.36 2.83 -11.48
N GLN A 14 6.42 1.51 -11.67
CA GLN A 14 5.64 0.57 -10.88
C GLN A 14 6.03 0.60 -9.39
N GLU A 15 7.33 0.63 -9.07
CA GLU A 15 7.81 0.79 -7.70
C GLU A 15 7.35 2.11 -7.06
N GLY A 16 7.32 3.20 -7.85
CA GLY A 16 6.80 4.49 -7.44
C GLY A 16 5.30 4.48 -7.14
N GLU A 17 4.50 3.81 -7.99
CA GLU A 17 3.06 3.65 -7.79
C GLU A 17 2.75 2.84 -6.52
N ILE A 18 3.43 1.71 -6.32
CA ILE A 18 3.32 0.90 -5.10
C ILE A 18 3.65 1.74 -3.87
N LYS A 19 4.78 2.47 -3.90
CA LYS A 19 5.19 3.32 -2.77
C LYS A 19 4.16 4.42 -2.47
N GLY A 20 3.59 5.03 -3.51
CA GLY A 20 2.54 6.03 -3.37
C GLY A 20 1.28 5.47 -2.71
N LYS A 21 0.85 4.27 -3.12
CA LYS A 21 -0.30 3.57 -2.52
C LYS A 21 -0.06 3.19 -1.06
N GLN A 22 1.14 2.67 -0.74
CA GLN A 22 1.54 2.42 0.65
C GLN A 22 1.51 3.70 1.49
N ASP A 23 2.06 4.80 0.99
CA ASP A 23 2.09 6.10 1.69
C ASP A 23 0.68 6.64 1.96
N LEU A 24 -0.24 6.47 1.00
CA LEU A 24 -1.63 6.86 1.15
C LEU A 24 -2.31 6.03 2.26
N LEU A 25 -2.22 4.70 2.19
CA LEU A 25 -2.82 3.80 3.17
C LEU A 25 -2.31 4.08 4.59
N LEU A 26 -0.99 4.29 4.74
CA LEU A 26 -0.38 4.67 6.01
C LEU A 26 -0.97 5.97 6.59
N ARG A 27 -1.14 7.00 5.75
CA ARG A 27 -1.72 8.29 6.20
C ARG A 27 -3.18 8.13 6.62
N LEU A 28 -3.96 7.36 5.87
CA LEU A 28 -5.36 7.10 6.16
C LEU A 28 -5.54 6.35 7.48
N LEU A 29 -4.84 5.22 7.65
CA LEU A 29 -4.90 4.41 8.87
C LEU A 29 -4.36 5.15 10.10
N ARG A 30 -3.22 5.85 9.97
CA ARG A 30 -2.66 6.65 11.06
C ARG A 30 -3.64 7.72 11.55
N ARG A 31 -4.41 8.33 10.64
CA ARG A 31 -5.40 9.36 10.99
C ARG A 31 -6.68 8.77 11.61
N LYS A 32 -7.17 7.63 11.11
CA LYS A 32 -8.45 7.04 11.56
C LYS A 32 -8.30 6.21 12.83
N PHE A 33 -7.26 5.38 12.92
CA PHE A 33 -7.11 4.38 13.99
C PHE A 33 -5.81 4.51 14.78
N GLY A 34 -4.82 5.25 14.25
CA GLY A 34 -3.44 5.14 14.70
C GLY A 34 -2.76 3.88 14.17
N LEU A 35 -1.43 3.85 14.20
CA LEU A 35 -0.63 2.73 13.71
C LEU A 35 0.57 2.47 14.61
N SER A 36 0.92 1.19 14.76
CA SER A 36 2.17 0.76 15.37
C SER A 36 3.30 0.74 14.34
N SER A 37 4.56 0.77 14.79
CA SER A 37 5.71 0.61 13.89
C SER A 37 5.75 -0.75 13.17
N SER A 38 5.13 -1.78 13.73
CA SER A 38 4.99 -3.09 13.10
C SER A 38 3.98 -3.06 11.95
N ASP A 39 2.84 -2.39 12.16
CA ASP A 39 1.80 -2.22 11.13
C ASP A 39 2.37 -1.47 9.92
N GLU A 40 3.17 -0.43 10.19
CA GLU A 40 3.83 0.34 9.12
C GLU A 40 4.80 -0.52 8.31
N LYS A 41 5.58 -1.37 8.96
CA LYS A 41 6.50 -2.30 8.28
C LYS A 41 5.75 -3.33 7.43
N MET A 42 4.62 -3.84 7.93
CA MET A 42 3.76 -4.76 7.19
C MET A 42 3.27 -4.11 5.90
N ILE A 43 2.66 -2.92 5.99
CA ILE A 43 2.15 -2.19 4.82
C ILE A 43 3.27 -1.90 3.81
N ARG A 44 4.46 -1.51 4.28
CA ARG A 44 5.64 -1.26 3.42
C ARG A 44 6.15 -2.50 2.67
N SER A 45 5.84 -3.69 3.16
CA SER A 45 6.22 -4.95 2.51
C SER A 45 5.25 -5.39 1.42
N VAL A 46 4.05 -4.79 1.35
CA VAL A 46 3.03 -5.14 0.36
C VAL A 46 3.38 -4.53 -0.99
N THR A 47 3.59 -5.39 -1.99
CA THR A 47 3.85 -4.98 -3.38
C THR A 47 2.65 -5.18 -4.30
N ASP A 48 1.58 -5.83 -3.81
CA ASP A 48 0.35 -6.01 -4.56
C ASP A 48 -0.47 -4.72 -4.54
N GLU A 49 -0.51 -4.07 -5.70
CA GLU A 49 -1.25 -2.84 -5.90
C GLU A 49 -2.74 -2.98 -5.66
N SER A 50 -3.34 -4.11 -6.05
CA SER A 50 -4.78 -4.33 -5.91
C SER A 50 -5.18 -4.45 -4.44
N LYS A 51 -4.34 -5.11 -3.64
CA LYS A 51 -4.55 -5.19 -2.18
C LYS A 51 -4.43 -3.82 -1.52
N LEU A 52 -3.45 -3.01 -1.94
CA LEU A 52 -3.28 -1.66 -1.39
C LEU A 52 -4.47 -0.76 -1.72
N ASP A 53 -5.01 -0.83 -2.94
CA ASP A 53 -6.18 -0.07 -3.35
C ASP A 53 -7.43 -0.55 -2.59
N ALA A 54 -7.68 -1.86 -2.53
CA ALA A 54 -8.80 -2.43 -1.78
C ALA A 54 -8.75 -2.07 -0.28
N ALA A 55 -7.56 -2.15 0.32
CA ALA A 55 -7.36 -1.74 1.70
C ALA A 55 -7.63 -0.24 1.90
N ALA A 56 -7.20 0.62 0.96
CA ALA A 56 -7.45 2.06 1.03
C ALA A 56 -8.93 2.41 0.95
N GLU A 57 -9.70 1.73 0.09
CA GLU A 57 -11.17 1.88 0.03
C GLU A 57 -11.83 1.40 1.32
N ALA A 58 -11.42 0.23 1.84
CA ALA A 58 -11.96 -0.34 3.07
C ALA A 58 -11.74 0.57 4.30
N VAL A 59 -10.73 1.46 4.31
CA VAL A 59 -10.53 2.40 5.42
C VAL A 59 -11.77 3.26 5.67
N LEU A 60 -12.60 3.56 4.67
CA LEU A 60 -13.77 4.41 4.86
C LEU A 60 -14.80 3.75 5.80
N ASP A 61 -15.08 2.47 5.58
CA ASP A 61 -16.15 1.74 6.27
C ASP A 61 -15.67 0.86 7.42
N ALA A 62 -14.37 0.53 7.47
CA ALA A 62 -13.80 -0.33 8.50
C ALA A 62 -14.03 0.21 9.92
N LYS A 63 -14.26 -0.69 10.86
CA LYS A 63 -14.46 -0.37 12.29
C LYS A 63 -13.17 -0.43 13.08
N SER A 64 -12.16 -1.12 12.57
CA SER A 64 -10.83 -1.24 13.17
C SER A 64 -9.75 -1.23 12.10
N LYS A 65 -8.50 -1.02 12.51
CA LYS A 65 -7.35 -1.19 11.61
C LYS A 65 -7.14 -2.65 11.22
N ASP A 66 -7.51 -3.59 12.09
CA ASP A 66 -7.24 -5.02 11.86
C ASP A 66 -8.07 -5.54 10.67
N GLU A 67 -9.33 -5.10 10.54
CA GLU A 67 -10.18 -5.39 9.36
C GLU A 67 -9.52 -4.94 8.04
N VAL A 68 -8.80 -3.82 8.05
CA VAL A 68 -8.09 -3.32 6.87
C VAL A 68 -6.80 -4.11 6.63
N LEU A 69 -6.07 -4.44 7.69
CA LEU A 69 -4.81 -5.18 7.60
C LEU A 69 -5.01 -6.64 7.15
N GLU A 70 -6.15 -7.25 7.45
CA GLU A 70 -6.52 -8.59 6.94
C GLU A 70 -6.55 -8.65 5.41
N ILE A 71 -6.90 -7.55 4.73
CA ILE A 71 -6.91 -7.45 3.26
C ILE A 71 -5.49 -7.55 2.68
N LEU A 72 -4.49 -7.12 3.47
CA LEU A 72 -3.09 -7.11 3.06
C LEU A 72 -2.39 -8.47 3.26
N GLY A 73 -2.97 -9.34 4.10
CA GLY A 73 -2.50 -10.70 4.38
C GLY A 73 -2.54 -11.62 3.18
#